data_AF-A0A7Z1N8P1-F1
#
_entry.id   AF-A0A7Z1N8P1-F1
#
_cell.length_a   1.000
_cell.length_b   1.000
_cell.length_c   1.000
_cell.angle_alpha   90.00
_cell.angle_beta   90.00
_cell.angle_gamma   90.00
#
_symmetry.space_group_name_H-M   'P 1'
#
loop_
_entity.id
_entity.type
_entity.pdbx_description
1 polymer ?
#
loop_
_entity_poly.entity_id
_entity_poly.type
_entity_poly.pdbx_seq_one_letter_code
_entity_poly.pdbx_strand_id
1 'polypeptide(L)'
;TSLAWLKILGLIVALILLTVGAIFVLEAKRKIPIQYAKKQSAQRLGSQATYLPLKVNSAGVIPVIFAMAFFLLPRTLTLFLPKAEWAQNIADTANPSSNIGMIIYVVLIIAFAYFYAFVQVNPEKKADNLKKQGSYVPGIRPGKQTKKYITKVL
;
A
#
# COMPACT_ATOMS: atom_id res chain seq x y z
N THR A 1 7.46 37.07 20.49
CA THR A 1 7.26 37.12 19.02
C THR A 1 8.27 36.24 18.28
N SER A 2 9.56 36.27 18.60
CA SER A 2 10.60 35.39 17.99
C SER A 2 10.33 33.88 18.11
N LEU A 3 9.83 33.41 19.26
CA LEU A 3 9.51 31.99 19.49
C LEU A 3 8.36 31.49 18.60
N ALA A 4 7.42 32.37 18.21
CA ALA A 4 6.33 32.01 17.31
C ALA A 4 6.85 31.81 15.87
N TRP A 5 7.76 32.68 15.42
CA TRP A 5 8.41 32.53 14.12
C TRP A 5 9.25 31.25 14.03
N LEU A 6 9.98 30.88 15.08
CA LEU A 6 10.71 29.61 15.13
C LEU A 6 9.77 28.39 15.04
N LYS A 7 8.60 28.41 15.71
CA LYS A 7 7.60 27.33 15.61
C LYS A 7 7.00 27.22 14.21
N ILE A 8 6.68 28.36 13.58
CA ILE A 8 6.15 28.39 12.21
C ILE A 8 7.17 27.84 11.23
N LEU A 9 8.43 28.27 11.34
CA LEU A 9 9.52 27.83 10.48
C LEU A 9 9.80 26.32 10.66
N GLY A 10 9.77 25.84 11.90
CA GLY A 10 9.85 24.40 12.20
C GLY A 10 8.71 23.59 11.58
N LEU A 11 7.47 24.10 11.63
CA LEU A 11 6.31 23.42 11.04
C LEU A 11 6.40 23.36 9.51
N ILE A 12 6.85 24.44 8.87
CA ILE A 12 7.07 24.47 7.41
C ILE A 12 8.14 23.43 7.01
N VAL A 13 9.26 23.39 7.72
CA VAL A 13 10.32 22.41 7.45
C VAL A 13 9.81 20.97 7.64
N ALA A 14 9.06 20.71 8.71
CA ALA A 14 8.45 19.40 8.96
C ALA A 14 7.48 19.00 7.84
N LEU A 15 6.64 19.92 7.36
CA LEU A 15 5.70 19.68 6.27
C LEU A 15 6.43 19.34 4.96
N ILE A 16 7.49 20.08 4.63
CA ILE A 16 8.30 19.82 3.43
C ILE A 16 8.93 18.43 3.52
N LEU A 17 9.57 18.10 4.66
CA LEU A 17 10.20 16.80 4.88
C LEU A 17 9.18 15.66 4.77
N LEU A 18 8.01 15.82 5.37
CA LEU A 18 6.94 14.81 5.32
C LEU A 18 6.42 14.63 3.88
N THR A 19 6.26 15.71 3.13
CA THR A 19 5.80 15.67 1.73
C THR A 19 6.82 15.00 0.83
N VAL A 20 8.10 15.39 0.94
CA VAL A 20 9.20 14.78 0.16
C VAL A 20 9.32 13.30 0.51
N GLY A 21 9.26 12.95 1.80
CA GLY A 21 9.25 11.56 2.25
C GLY A 21 8.08 10.76 1.68
N ALA A 22 6.88 11.33 1.69
CA ALA A 22 5.70 10.70 1.11
C ALA A 22 5.85 10.46 -0.40
N ILE A 23 6.32 11.46 -1.15
CA ILE A 23 6.57 11.35 -2.60
C ILE A 23 7.58 10.24 -2.88
N PHE A 24 8.70 10.21 -2.14
CA PHE A 24 9.73 9.19 -2.30
C PHE A 24 9.16 7.76 -2.15
N VAL A 25 8.33 7.53 -1.12
CA VAL A 25 7.70 6.23 -0.89
C VAL A 25 6.63 5.90 -1.94
N LEU A 26 5.86 6.89 -2.39
CA LEU A 26 4.81 6.71 -3.41
C LEU A 26 5.39 6.42 -4.80
N GLU A 27 6.53 7.00 -5.14
CA GLU A 27 7.20 6.78 -6.43
C GLU A 27 8.10 5.54 -6.43
N ALA A 28 8.44 5.01 -5.25
CA ALA A 28 9.24 3.80 -5.12
C ALA A 28 8.58 2.62 -5.86
N LYS A 29 9.31 2.07 -6.83
CA LYS A 29 8.90 0.94 -7.65
C LYS A 29 9.95 -0.15 -7.56
N ARG A 30 9.53 -1.35 -7.19
CA ARG A 30 10.32 -2.57 -7.30
C ARG A 30 10.27 -3.08 -8.75
N LYS A 31 11.43 -3.13 -9.40
CA LYS A 31 11.57 -3.60 -10.78
C LYS A 31 11.81 -5.11 -10.78
N ILE A 32 10.84 -5.90 -11.25
CA ILE A 32 11.04 -7.35 -11.46
C ILE A 32 11.52 -7.57 -12.90
N PRO A 33 12.70 -8.16 -13.13
CA PRO A 33 13.18 -8.42 -14.48
C PRO A 33 12.29 -9.45 -15.18
N ILE A 34 11.92 -9.17 -16.43
CA ILE A 34 11.17 -10.06 -17.30
C ILE A 34 11.90 -10.25 -18.63
N GLN A 35 11.78 -11.43 -19.20
CA GLN A 35 12.26 -11.75 -20.54
C GLN A 35 11.09 -12.21 -21.38
N TYR A 36 11.06 -11.78 -22.65
CA TYR A 36 10.11 -12.29 -23.61
C TYR A 36 10.65 -13.58 -24.22
N ALA A 37 9.81 -14.59 -24.34
CA ALA A 37 10.10 -15.82 -25.08
C ALA A 37 10.19 -15.45 -26.57
N LYS A 38 11.39 -15.08 -27.01
CA LYS A 38 11.68 -14.79 -28.43
C LYS A 38 11.44 -16.07 -29.24
N LYS A 39 10.59 -16.04 -30.27
CA LYS A 39 10.71 -16.99 -31.38
C LYS A 39 12.07 -16.71 -32.02
N GLN A 40 12.95 -17.71 -32.11
CA GLN A 40 14.29 -17.61 -32.69
C GLN A 40 14.22 -16.93 -34.07
N SER A 41 14.49 -15.63 -34.13
CA SER A 41 14.85 -14.94 -35.36
C SER A 41 16.25 -14.39 -35.15
N ALA A 42 17.11 -14.80 -36.06
CA ALA A 42 18.55 -14.59 -36.08
C ALA A 42 18.89 -13.11 -36.15
N GLN A 43 18.94 -12.46 -34.98
CA GLN A 43 19.85 -11.34 -34.74
C GLN A 43 20.02 -11.22 -33.23
N ARG A 44 21.26 -11.40 -32.78
CA ARG A 44 21.73 -11.18 -31.40
C ARG A 44 21.80 -9.68 -31.10
N LEU A 45 20.72 -8.93 -31.33
CA LEU A 45 20.54 -7.65 -30.66
C LEU A 45 19.89 -7.97 -29.31
N GLY A 46 20.61 -7.64 -28.25
CA GLY A 46 20.38 -8.10 -26.89
C GLY A 46 18.92 -8.02 -26.47
N SER A 47 18.50 -9.04 -25.72
CA SER A 47 17.28 -8.98 -24.92
C SER A 47 17.40 -7.74 -24.03
N GLN A 48 16.86 -6.60 -24.45
CA GLN A 48 16.74 -5.45 -23.56
C GLN A 48 15.99 -5.96 -22.33
N ALA A 49 16.66 -5.91 -21.19
CA ALA A 49 16.08 -6.36 -19.94
C ALA A 49 14.88 -5.47 -19.63
N THR A 50 13.69 -5.95 -19.97
CA THR A 50 12.44 -5.29 -19.61
C THR A 50 12.15 -5.65 -18.17
N TYR A 51 11.47 -4.76 -17.45
CA TYR A 51 11.06 -5.02 -16.08
C TYR A 51 9.56 -4.77 -15.92
N LEU A 52 8.93 -5.57 -15.07
CA LEU A 52 7.60 -5.30 -14.55
C LEU A 52 7.74 -4.39 -13.32
N PRO A 53 7.31 -3.12 -13.39
CA PRO A 53 7.33 -2.25 -12.22
C PRO A 53 6.17 -2.62 -11.28
N LEU A 54 6.48 -2.91 -10.02
CA LEU A 54 5.52 -3.00 -8.94
C LEU A 54 5.74 -1.82 -7.99
N LYS A 55 4.70 -1.00 -7.78
CA LYS A 55 4.77 0.09 -6.79
C LYS A 55 4.82 -0.50 -5.38
N VAL A 56 5.69 0.06 -4.52
CA VAL A 56 5.79 -0.35 -3.11
C VAL A 56 4.46 -0.07 -2.40
N ASN A 57 3.92 1.14 -2.55
CA ASN A 57 2.55 1.46 -2.19
C ASN A 57 1.68 1.51 -3.45
N SER A 58 1.09 0.38 -3.82
CA SER A 58 0.09 0.35 -4.90
C SER A 58 -1.22 1.01 -4.45
N ALA A 59 -1.51 0.94 -3.15
CA ALA A 59 -2.81 1.22 -2.55
C ALA A 59 -3.18 2.72 -2.49
N GLY A 60 -2.19 3.61 -2.49
CA GLY A 60 -2.41 5.04 -2.47
C GLY A 60 -3.11 5.49 -1.17
N VAL A 61 -4.14 6.33 -1.30
CA VAL A 61 -4.87 6.95 -0.17
C VAL A 61 -6.04 6.08 0.33
N ILE A 62 -6.50 5.13 -0.48
CA ILE A 62 -7.73 4.35 -0.23
C ILE A 62 -7.69 3.57 1.11
N PRO A 63 -6.59 2.91 1.50
CA PRO A 63 -6.53 2.22 2.79
C PRO A 63 -6.79 3.10 4.00
N VAL A 64 -6.28 4.33 3.99
CA VAL A 64 -6.44 5.27 5.10
C VAL A 64 -7.91 5.68 5.23
N ILE A 65 -8.60 5.86 4.09
CA ILE A 65 -10.04 6.17 4.05
C ILE A 65 -10.84 5.00 4.64
N PHE A 66 -10.54 3.75 4.24
CA PHE A 66 -11.21 2.57 4.81
C PHE A 66 -10.93 2.38 6.29
N ALA A 67 -9.68 2.60 6.73
CA ALA A 67 -9.32 2.55 8.12
C ALA A 67 -10.13 3.57 8.93
N MET A 68 -10.27 4.81 8.45
CA MET A 68 -11.05 5.84 9.13
C MET A 68 -12.55 5.50 9.16
N ALA A 69 -13.10 5.01 8.05
CA ALA A 69 -14.50 4.59 7.99
C ALA A 69 -14.80 3.48 9.00
N PHE A 70 -13.91 2.48 9.10
CA PHE A 70 -14.05 1.38 10.07
C PHE A 70 -13.84 1.85 11.51
N PHE A 71 -12.86 2.74 11.73
CA PHE A 71 -12.56 3.31 13.04
C PHE A 71 -13.73 4.14 13.61
N LEU A 72 -14.52 4.79 12.74
CA LEU A 72 -15.70 5.56 13.13
C LEU A 72 -16.95 4.71 13.40
N LEU A 73 -16.98 3.44 12.98
CA LEU A 73 -18.17 2.59 13.11
C LEU A 73 -18.71 2.50 14.55
N PRO A 74 -17.88 2.31 15.59
CA PRO A 74 -18.40 2.23 16.97
C PRO A 74 -19.12 3.50 17.40
N ARG A 75 -18.61 4.67 16.97
CA ARG A 75 -19.25 5.96 17.25
C ARG A 75 -20.55 6.14 16.47
N THR A 76 -20.69 5.53 15.29
CA THR A 76 -21.98 5.52 14.59
C THR A 76 -22.99 4.62 15.30
N LEU A 77 -22.56 3.51 15.90
CA LEU A 77 -23.44 2.59 16.63
C LEU A 77 -24.02 3.21 17.92
N THR A 78 -23.28 4.09 18.60
CA THR A 78 -23.81 4.79 19.79
C THR A 78 -24.96 5.72 19.48
N LEU A 79 -25.08 6.19 18.23
CA LEU A 79 -26.24 6.99 17.77
C LEU A 79 -27.52 6.15 17.75
N PHE A 80 -27.42 4.85 17.46
CA PHE A 80 -28.56 3.93 17.42
C PHE A 80 -28.85 3.27 18.78
N LEU A 81 -27.83 3.11 19.62
CA LEU A 81 -27.92 2.47 20.94
C LEU A 81 -27.38 3.40 22.05
N PRO A 82 -28.03 4.55 22.31
CA PRO A 82 -27.48 5.57 23.22
C PRO A 82 -27.40 5.12 24.68
N LYS A 83 -28.18 4.13 25.10
CA LYS A 83 -28.20 3.62 26.49
C LYS A 83 -27.27 2.43 26.74
N ALA A 84 -26.58 1.94 25.70
CA ALA A 84 -25.68 0.80 25.83
C ALA A 84 -24.31 1.26 26.31
N GLU A 85 -24.00 1.02 27.59
CA GLU A 85 -22.72 1.40 28.22
C GLU A 85 -21.52 0.76 27.52
N TRP A 86 -21.63 -0.49 27.08
CA TRP A 86 -20.59 -1.17 26.31
C TRP A 86 -20.31 -0.46 24.97
N ALA A 87 -21.32 0.11 24.33
CA ALA A 87 -21.16 0.81 23.05
C ALA A 87 -20.46 2.15 23.25
N GLN A 88 -20.79 2.87 24.33
CA GLN A 88 -20.13 4.12 24.70
C GLN A 88 -18.66 3.89 25.04
N ASN A 89 -18.34 2.88 25.85
CA ASN A 89 -16.95 2.56 26.23
C ASN A 89 -16.07 2.24 25.01
N ILE A 90 -16.60 1.52 24.01
CA ILE A 90 -15.89 1.22 22.77
C ILE A 90 -15.71 2.49 21.93
N ALA A 91 -16.74 3.33 21.83
CA ALA A 91 -16.67 4.58 21.08
C ALA A 91 -15.67 5.58 21.68
N ASP A 92 -15.57 5.65 23.01
CA ASP A 92 -14.61 6.50 23.72
C ASP A 92 -13.16 6.02 23.51
N THR A 93 -12.98 4.70 23.42
CA THR A 93 -11.68 4.10 23.09
C THR A 93 -11.33 4.30 21.61
N ALA A 94 -12.32 4.37 20.72
CA ALA A 94 -12.18 4.69 19.30
C ALA A 94 -12.03 6.20 19.05
N ASN A 95 -11.16 6.85 19.82
CA ASN A 95 -10.82 8.26 19.68
C ASN A 95 -9.35 8.42 19.22
N PRO A 96 -9.06 9.11 18.10
CA PRO A 96 -7.68 9.29 17.61
C PRO A 96 -6.79 10.09 18.58
N SER A 97 -7.40 10.88 19.47
CA SER A 97 -6.68 11.64 20.50
C SER A 97 -6.25 10.78 21.69
N SER A 98 -6.80 9.57 21.83
CA SER A 98 -6.38 8.61 22.85
C SER A 98 -5.19 7.79 22.36
N ASN A 99 -4.27 7.43 23.26
CA ASN A 99 -3.11 6.61 22.89
C ASN A 99 -3.52 5.23 22.32
N ILE A 100 -4.55 4.62 22.92
CA ILE A 100 -5.07 3.32 22.48
C ILE A 100 -5.77 3.42 21.13
N GLY A 101 -6.64 4.42 20.95
CA GLY A 101 -7.31 4.67 19.68
C GLY A 101 -6.34 4.98 18.55
N MET A 102 -5.26 5.72 18.81
CA MET A 102 -4.20 5.96 17.82
C MET A 102 -3.50 4.67 17.41
N ILE A 103 -3.14 3.79 18.36
CA ILE A 103 -2.53 2.49 18.05
C ILE A 103 -3.46 1.64 17.20
N ILE A 104 -4.74 1.55 17.58
CA ILE A 104 -5.76 0.82 16.81
C ILE A 104 -5.87 1.40 15.40
N TYR A 105 -5.92 2.72 15.27
CA TYR A 105 -6.02 3.39 13.97
C TYR A 105 -4.81 3.09 13.07
N VAL A 106 -3.59 3.15 13.61
CA VAL A 106 -2.37 2.80 12.87
C VAL A 106 -2.38 1.33 12.43
N VAL A 107 -2.78 0.42 13.31
CA VAL A 107 -2.89 -1.01 12.97
C VAL A 107 -3.92 -1.23 11.86
N LEU A 108 -5.06 -0.55 11.92
CA LEU A 108 -6.07 -0.60 10.86
C LEU A 108 -5.51 -0.08 9.52
N ILE A 109 -4.79 1.04 9.52
CA ILE A 109 -4.15 1.57 8.31
C ILE A 109 -3.20 0.53 7.71
N ILE A 110 -2.34 -0.10 8.52
CA ILE A 110 -1.38 -1.11 8.05
C ILE A 110 -2.12 -2.33 7.47
N ALA A 111 -3.14 -2.83 8.19
CA ALA A 111 -3.94 -3.96 7.75
C ALA A 111 -4.65 -3.71 6.42
N PHE A 112 -5.35 -2.57 6.30
CA PHE A 112 -6.03 -2.20 5.06
C PHE A 112 -5.05 -1.88 3.93
N ALA A 113 -3.87 -1.33 4.23
CA ALA A 113 -2.85 -1.06 3.21
C ALA A 113 -2.33 -2.34 2.58
N TYR A 114 -2.03 -3.35 3.40
CA TYR A 114 -1.61 -4.67 2.94
C TYR A 114 -2.72 -5.36 2.15
N PHE A 115 -3.93 -5.42 2.72
CA PHE A 115 -5.08 -6.04 2.08
C PHE A 115 -5.38 -5.43 0.70
N TYR A 116 -5.45 -4.10 0.63
CA TYR A 116 -5.77 -3.42 -0.62
C TYR A 116 -4.64 -3.52 -1.65
N ALA A 117 -3.38 -3.46 -1.23
CA ALA A 117 -2.24 -3.69 -2.14
C ALA A 117 -2.31 -5.08 -2.80
N PHE A 118 -2.67 -6.12 -2.02
CA PHE A 118 -2.83 -7.47 -2.55
C PHE A 118 -3.98 -7.57 -3.56
N VAL A 119 -5.15 -6.99 -3.23
CA VAL A 119 -6.34 -6.99 -4.10
C VAL A 119 -6.06 -6.25 -5.42
N GLN A 120 -5.41 -5.09 -5.35
CA GLN A 120 -5.15 -4.25 -6.51
C GLN A 120 -4.07 -4.84 -7.43
N VAL A 121 -2.98 -5.36 -6.86
CA VAL A 121 -1.90 -5.94 -7.66
C VAL A 121 -2.35 -7.25 -8.31
N ASN A 122 -3.21 -8.02 -7.64
CA ASN A 122 -3.73 -9.31 -8.08
C ASN A 122 -2.62 -10.20 -8.70
N PRO A 123 -1.79 -10.85 -7.86
CA PRO A 123 -0.63 -11.63 -8.31
C PRO A 123 -0.97 -12.72 -9.33
N GLU A 124 -2.17 -13.29 -9.25
CA GLU A 124 -2.66 -14.31 -10.17
C GLU A 124 -2.89 -13.76 -11.57
N LYS A 125 -3.66 -12.67 -11.69
CA LYS A 125 -3.88 -12.00 -12.97
C LYS A 125 -2.56 -11.51 -13.58
N LYS A 126 -1.63 -10.98 -12.77
CA LYS A 126 -0.31 -10.57 -13.28
C LYS A 126 0.52 -11.74 -13.80
N ALA A 127 0.55 -12.87 -13.09
CA ALA A 127 1.25 -14.06 -13.54
C ALA A 127 0.65 -14.63 -14.84
N ASP A 128 -0.67 -14.67 -14.95
CA ASP A 128 -1.36 -15.13 -16.15
C ASP A 128 -1.15 -14.20 -17.34
N ASN A 129 -1.15 -12.88 -17.11
CA ASN A 129 -0.86 -11.91 -18.16
C ASN A 129 0.57 -12.03 -18.68
N LEU A 130 1.56 -12.26 -17.80
CA LEU A 130 2.94 -12.54 -18.23
C LEU A 130 2.98 -13.79 -19.13
N LYS A 131 2.35 -14.89 -18.68
CA LYS A 131 2.26 -16.14 -19.45
C LYS A 131 1.60 -15.92 -20.83
N LYS A 132 0.49 -15.19 -20.88
CA LYS A 132 -0.23 -14.89 -22.13
C LYS A 132 0.57 -14.01 -23.09
N GLN A 133 1.35 -13.06 -22.56
CA GLN A 133 2.24 -12.19 -23.34
C GLN A 133 3.53 -12.91 -23.79
N GLY A 134 3.70 -14.18 -23.44
CA GLY A 134 4.93 -14.92 -23.69
C GLY A 134 6.13 -14.37 -22.90
N SER A 135 5.91 -13.60 -21.84
CA SER A 135 6.96 -13.10 -20.97
C SER A 135 7.06 -13.92 -19.68
N TYR A 136 8.26 -14.01 -19.13
CA TYR A 136 8.54 -14.78 -17.92
C TYR A 136 9.62 -14.12 -17.07
N VAL A 137 9.60 -14.42 -15.78
CA VAL A 137 10.66 -14.01 -14.85
C VAL A 137 11.80 -15.03 -14.96
N PRO A 138 13.04 -14.62 -15.25
CA PRO A 138 14.17 -15.54 -15.34
C PRO A 138 14.33 -16.38 -14.07
N GLY A 139 14.53 -17.69 -14.23
CA GLY A 139 14.67 -18.63 -13.11
C GLY A 139 13.34 -19.08 -12.46
N ILE A 140 12.18 -18.60 -12.91
CA ILE A 140 10.88 -18.96 -12.33
C ILE A 140 9.94 -19.49 -13.40
N ARG A 141 9.40 -20.69 -13.20
CA ARG A 141 8.46 -21.33 -14.15
C ARG A 141 7.17 -20.49 -14.27
N PRO A 142 6.71 -20.16 -15.50
CA PRO A 142 5.47 -19.39 -15.70
C PRO A 142 4.24 -20.01 -15.04
N GLY A 143 3.34 -19.16 -14.53
CA GLY A 143 2.09 -19.55 -13.88
C GLY A 143 2.20 -19.58 -12.36
N LYS A 144 1.92 -20.73 -11.72
CA LYS A 144 1.82 -20.84 -10.25
C LYS A 144 3.08 -20.37 -9.50
N GLN A 145 4.28 -20.65 -10.02
CA GLN A 145 5.53 -20.23 -9.37
C GLN A 145 5.75 -18.71 -9.50
N THR A 146 5.40 -18.12 -10.64
CA THR A 146 5.41 -16.66 -10.83
C THR A 146 4.42 -15.97 -9.88
N LYS A 147 3.21 -16.51 -9.70
CA LYS A 147 2.23 -16.02 -8.71
C LYS A 147 2.83 -16.01 -7.31
N LYS A 148 3.39 -17.13 -6.85
CA LYS A 148 4.05 -17.24 -5.53
C LYS A 148 5.18 -16.23 -5.36
N TYR A 149 5.98 -16.02 -6.39
CA TYR A 149 7.06 -15.04 -6.36
C TYR A 149 6.53 -13.61 -6.22
N ILE A 150 5.54 -13.22 -7.03
CA ILE A 150 4.93 -11.89 -6.93
C ILE A 150 4.28 -11.69 -5.56
N THR A 151 3.61 -12.70 -5.02
CA THR A 151 3.03 -12.64 -3.66
C THR A 151 4.09 -12.50 -2.57
N LYS A 152 5.26 -13.14 -2.70
CA LYS A 152 6.37 -12.99 -1.73
C LYS A 152 7.05 -11.61 -1.83
N VAL A 153 6.93 -10.96 -2.97
CA VAL A 153 7.54 -9.67 -3.26
C VAL A 153 6.71 -8.50 -2.74
N LEU A 154 5.39 -8.68 -2.63
CA LEU A 154 4.43 -7.78 -1.98
C LEU A 154 4.46 -7.94 -0.46
#